data_AF-A0A959WQ33-F1
#
_entry.id   AF-A0A959WQ33-F1
#
_cell.length_a   1.000
_cell.length_b   1.000
_cell.length_c   1.000
_cell.angle_alpha   90.00
_cell.angle_beta   90.00
_cell.angle_gamma   90.00
#
_symmetry.space_group_name_H-M   'P 1'
#
loop_
_entity.id
_entity.type
_entity.pdbx_description
1 polymer ?
#
loop_
_entity_poly.entity_id
_entity_poly.type
_entity_poly.pdbx_seq_one_letter_code
_entity_poly.pdbx_strand_id
1 'polypeptide(L)'
;MDRKARQVTVKAGPGKDHLLGDRVNLHPDWPLDPKPIPGALRDVIADQCGQRAYRAVNDLLSRAAPHLKTGPLGPVADPVAGTIAAVGAMDETVLPIQGPPGTGKTYVTARAILSLVRRGARVGVASNSHEAIRNVLMGCLSALEDEDLPITLDLVHKTGGDDDGYPEDCPVRRTSSNDEAAGGRHVVGATAWFFTRDENVQAFDWL
;
A
#
# COMPACT_ATOMS: atom_id res chain seq x y z
N MET A 1 13.33 -18.34 -25.27
CA MET A 1 11.93 -18.68 -25.57
C MET A 1 11.62 -18.28 -27.00
N ASP A 2 11.36 -19.26 -27.87
CA ASP A 2 10.87 -18.99 -29.22
C ASP A 2 9.34 -18.93 -29.18
N ARG A 3 8.81 -17.71 -29.29
CA ARG A 3 7.36 -17.45 -29.23
C ARG A 3 6.62 -17.91 -30.49
N LYS A 4 7.29 -17.93 -31.65
CA LYS A 4 6.67 -18.37 -32.92
C LYS A 4 6.59 -19.89 -32.98
N ALA A 5 7.65 -20.58 -32.57
CA ALA A 5 7.67 -22.04 -32.47
C ALA A 5 6.98 -22.58 -31.21
N ARG A 6 6.59 -21.71 -30.26
CA ARG A 6 6.05 -22.05 -28.93
C ARG A 6 6.97 -22.99 -28.14
N GLN A 7 8.28 -22.76 -28.22
CA GLN A 7 9.29 -23.58 -27.55
C GLN A 7 10.05 -22.78 -26.48
N VAL A 8 10.26 -23.43 -25.34
CA VAL A 8 11.13 -22.94 -24.26
C VAL A 8 12.22 -23.99 -24.04
N THR A 9 13.47 -23.58 -24.21
CA THR A 9 14.63 -24.41 -23.83
C THR A 9 14.97 -24.12 -22.38
N VAL A 10 14.91 -25.15 -21.54
CA VAL A 10 15.32 -25.10 -20.13
C VAL A 10 16.62 -25.88 -19.99
N LYS A 11 17.63 -25.28 -19.35
CA LYS A 11 18.93 -25.94 -19.11
C LYS A 11 19.04 -26.27 -17.62
N ALA A 12 19.14 -27.56 -17.29
CA ALA A 12 19.49 -28.00 -15.94
C ALA A 12 21.02 -28.06 -15.78
N GLY A 13 21.53 -27.65 -14.61
CA GLY A 13 22.93 -27.82 -14.26
C GLY A 13 23.27 -29.27 -13.90
N PRO A 14 24.57 -29.64 -13.80
CA PRO A 14 24.98 -31.00 -13.44
C PRO A 14 24.31 -31.50 -12.15
N GLY A 15 23.73 -32.70 -12.18
CA GLY A 15 23.06 -33.31 -11.03
C GLY A 15 21.60 -32.87 -10.79
N LYS A 16 21.04 -31.99 -11.65
CA LYS A 16 19.65 -31.51 -11.54
C LYS A 16 18.68 -32.15 -12.54
N ASP A 17 19.04 -33.29 -13.12
CA ASP A 17 18.25 -33.99 -14.15
C ASP A 17 16.84 -34.37 -13.68
N HIS A 18 16.67 -34.59 -12.37
CA HIS A 18 15.38 -34.87 -11.73
C HIS A 18 14.35 -33.73 -11.89
N LEU A 19 14.79 -32.50 -12.16
CA LEU A 19 13.90 -31.35 -12.43
C LEU A 19 13.33 -31.35 -13.86
N LEU A 20 13.85 -32.20 -14.74
CA LEU A 20 13.43 -32.33 -16.15
C LEU A 20 12.60 -33.60 -16.41
N GLY A 21 11.91 -34.12 -15.38
CA GLY A 21 11.03 -35.29 -15.53
C GLY A 21 9.81 -35.05 -16.41
N ASP A 22 8.98 -36.07 -16.62
CA ASP A 22 7.79 -36.07 -17.50
C ASP A 22 6.79 -34.93 -17.23
N ARG A 23 6.83 -34.36 -16.02
CA ARG A 23 6.12 -33.14 -15.65
C ARG A 23 7.08 -32.15 -15.00
N VAL A 24 7.28 -31.01 -15.66
CA VAL A 24 8.04 -29.87 -15.13
C VAL A 24 7.06 -28.78 -14.73
N ASN A 25 7.05 -28.42 -13.44
CA ASN A 25 6.36 -27.23 -12.98
C ASN A 25 7.32 -26.04 -13.11
N LEU A 26 7.02 -25.08 -13.99
CA LEU A 26 7.80 -23.85 -14.17
C LEU A 26 7.49 -22.80 -13.09
N HIS A 27 6.96 -23.24 -11.94
CA HIS A 27 6.77 -22.34 -10.81
C HIS A 27 8.17 -21.98 -10.28
N PRO A 28 8.55 -20.69 -10.21
CA PRO A 28 9.95 -20.31 -10.02
C PRO A 28 10.56 -20.79 -8.70
N ASP A 29 9.74 -21.03 -7.67
CA ASP A 29 10.20 -21.42 -6.33
C ASP A 29 9.19 -22.30 -5.58
N TRP A 30 9.64 -22.80 -4.42
CA TRP A 30 8.79 -23.36 -3.35
C TRP A 30 7.55 -22.48 -3.11
N PRO A 31 6.37 -23.02 -2.74
CA PRO A 31 5.18 -22.18 -2.55
C PRO A 31 5.50 -21.05 -1.57
N LEU A 32 5.31 -19.81 -2.02
CA LEU A 32 5.31 -18.62 -1.18
C LEU A 32 4.44 -18.94 0.04
N ASP A 33 4.93 -18.73 1.26
CA ASP A 33 4.13 -18.96 2.46
C ASP A 33 2.93 -18.01 2.40
N PRO A 34 1.72 -18.51 2.08
CA PRO A 34 0.61 -17.60 1.86
C PRO A 34 0.12 -17.05 3.19
N LYS A 35 0.51 -17.64 4.34
CA LYS A 35 -0.07 -17.45 5.67
C LYS A 35 -0.42 -16.01 6.04
N PRO A 36 0.40 -14.96 5.78
CA PRO A 36 0.06 -13.60 6.19
C PRO A 36 -1.32 -13.16 5.71
N ILE A 37 -1.66 -13.38 4.44
CA ILE A 37 -2.93 -12.92 3.88
C ILE A 37 -4.14 -13.73 4.42
N PRO A 38 -4.19 -15.08 4.33
CA PRO A 38 -5.27 -15.87 4.90
C PRO A 38 -5.37 -15.76 6.42
N GLY A 39 -4.26 -15.51 7.13
CA GLY A 39 -4.24 -15.22 8.56
C GLY A 39 -5.01 -13.94 8.85
N ALA A 40 -4.59 -12.82 8.29
CA ALA A 40 -5.26 -11.53 8.45
C ALA A 40 -6.74 -11.57 8.03
N LEU A 41 -7.09 -12.30 6.96
CA LEU A 41 -8.48 -12.50 6.57
C LEU A 41 -9.30 -13.26 7.62
N ARG A 42 -8.72 -14.30 8.25
CA ARG A 42 -9.41 -15.03 9.33
C ARG A 42 -9.61 -14.14 10.55
N ASP A 43 -8.66 -13.28 10.88
CA ASP A 43 -8.78 -12.35 12.00
C ASP A 43 -9.92 -11.35 11.76
N VAL A 44 -10.00 -10.79 10.55
CA VAL A 44 -11.13 -9.94 10.13
C VAL A 44 -12.45 -10.72 10.19
N ILE A 45 -12.51 -11.95 9.68
CA ILE A 45 -13.74 -12.76 9.74
C ILE A 45 -14.17 -13.02 11.19
N ALA A 46 -13.22 -13.40 12.06
CA ALA A 46 -13.49 -13.66 13.47
C ALA A 46 -14.01 -12.41 14.18
N ASP A 47 -13.39 -11.25 13.93
CA ASP A 47 -13.84 -9.97 14.46
C ASP A 47 -15.26 -9.62 13.99
N GLN A 48 -15.52 -9.72 12.68
CA GLN A 48 -16.80 -9.31 12.09
C GLN A 48 -17.97 -10.24 12.44
N CYS A 49 -17.68 -11.51 12.71
CA CYS A 49 -18.65 -12.47 13.27
C CYS A 49 -18.79 -12.36 14.81
N GLY A 50 -17.96 -11.54 15.47
CA GLY A 50 -17.93 -11.38 16.91
C GLY A 50 -18.16 -9.93 17.35
N GLN A 51 -17.13 -9.35 17.98
CA GLN A 51 -17.21 -8.05 18.66
C GLN A 51 -17.23 -6.84 17.71
N ARG A 52 -16.78 -7.01 16.45
CA ARG A 52 -16.65 -5.94 15.45
C ARG A 52 -15.80 -4.76 15.94
N ALA A 53 -14.66 -5.07 16.56
CA ALA A 53 -13.70 -4.08 17.04
C ALA A 53 -13.04 -3.31 15.90
N TYR A 54 -12.92 -3.89 14.70
CA TYR A 54 -12.40 -3.19 13.52
C TYR A 54 -13.47 -2.27 12.92
N ARG A 55 -13.64 -1.09 13.53
CA ARG A 55 -14.67 -0.11 13.15
C ARG A 55 -14.59 0.31 11.69
N ALA A 56 -13.41 0.69 11.19
CA ALA A 56 -13.23 1.04 9.79
C ALA A 56 -13.60 -0.10 8.82
N VAL A 57 -13.36 -1.36 9.20
CA VAL A 57 -13.75 -2.53 8.40
C VAL A 57 -15.26 -2.73 8.43
N ASN A 58 -15.88 -2.63 9.61
CA ASN A 58 -17.33 -2.69 9.76
C ASN A 58 -18.02 -1.59 8.94
N ASP A 59 -17.49 -0.36 8.97
CA ASP A 59 -18.02 0.79 8.23
C ASP A 59 -17.92 0.55 6.72
N LEU A 60 -16.80 0.00 6.25
CA LEU A 60 -16.61 -0.38 4.85
C LEU A 60 -17.63 -1.44 4.40
N LEU A 61 -17.80 -2.51 5.18
CA LEU A 61 -18.68 -3.63 4.85
C LEU A 61 -20.17 -3.25 4.92
N SER A 62 -20.54 -2.41 5.87
CA SER A 62 -21.92 -1.93 6.06
C SER A 62 -22.27 -0.72 5.20
N ARG A 63 -21.30 -0.14 4.48
CA ARG A 63 -21.44 1.12 3.73
C ARG A 63 -21.90 2.27 4.64
N ALA A 64 -21.40 2.31 5.87
CA ALA A 64 -21.68 3.39 6.79
C ALA A 64 -21.11 4.71 6.25
N ALA A 65 -21.76 5.83 6.60
CA ALA A 65 -21.20 7.15 6.34
C ALA A 65 -19.92 7.33 7.18
N PRO A 66 -18.89 8.03 6.67
CA PRO A 66 -17.66 8.24 7.42
C PRO A 66 -17.92 9.01 8.71
N HIS A 67 -17.31 8.57 9.80
CA HIS A 67 -17.40 9.22 11.10
C HIS A 67 -16.36 10.34 11.19
N LEU A 68 -16.81 11.60 11.21
CA LEU A 68 -15.94 12.76 11.32
C LEU A 68 -16.23 13.54 12.60
N LYS A 69 -15.18 14.00 13.27
CA LYS A 69 -15.25 14.84 14.48
C LYS A 69 -15.93 16.19 14.23
N THR A 70 -16.03 16.59 12.96
CA THR A 70 -16.63 17.86 12.51
C THR A 70 -18.10 17.73 12.09
N GLY A 71 -18.71 16.54 12.23
CA GLY A 71 -20.08 16.27 11.77
C GLY A 71 -20.14 15.57 10.41
N PRO A 72 -21.33 15.46 9.79
CA PRO A 72 -21.50 14.69 8.56
C PRO A 72 -20.70 15.26 7.38
N LEU A 73 -20.21 14.38 6.51
CA LEU A 73 -19.53 14.78 5.27
C LEU A 73 -20.49 15.57 4.37
N GLY A 74 -20.15 16.82 4.09
CA GLY A 74 -20.90 17.70 3.20
C GLY A 74 -20.32 17.76 1.78
N PRO A 75 -21.01 18.44 0.84
CA PRO A 75 -20.48 18.73 -0.48
C PRO A 75 -19.15 19.50 -0.41
N VAL A 76 -18.21 19.11 -1.28
CA VAL A 76 -16.86 19.71 -1.36
C VAL A 76 -16.73 20.49 -2.66
N ALA A 77 -16.37 21.77 -2.59
CA ALA A 77 -16.12 22.61 -3.76
C ALA A 77 -14.71 22.42 -4.33
N ASP A 78 -13.70 22.41 -3.47
CA ASP A 78 -12.32 22.07 -3.83
C ASP A 78 -11.98 20.65 -3.33
N PRO A 79 -11.80 19.67 -4.22
CA PRO A 79 -11.46 18.30 -3.85
C PRO A 79 -10.23 18.18 -2.96
N VAL A 80 -9.23 19.06 -3.11
CA VAL A 80 -8.00 19.01 -2.30
C VAL A 80 -8.28 19.45 -0.88
N ALA A 81 -8.76 20.69 -0.69
CA ALA A 81 -9.04 21.23 0.64
C ALA A 81 -10.09 20.39 1.38
N GLY A 82 -11.15 19.95 0.68
CA GLY A 82 -12.19 19.13 1.31
C GLY A 82 -11.71 17.74 1.70
N THR A 83 -10.85 17.11 0.89
CA THR A 83 -10.26 15.81 1.27
C THR A 83 -9.33 15.96 2.48
N ILE A 84 -8.47 16.99 2.49
CA ILE A 84 -7.59 17.28 3.64
C ILE A 84 -8.42 17.51 4.92
N ALA A 85 -9.49 18.30 4.82
CA ALA A 85 -10.37 18.58 5.95
C ALA A 85 -11.08 17.30 6.44
N ALA A 86 -11.65 16.51 5.53
CA ALA A 86 -12.36 15.29 5.87
C ALA A 86 -11.41 14.25 6.49
N VAL A 87 -10.28 13.96 5.84
CA VAL A 87 -9.27 13.01 6.33
C VAL A 87 -8.73 13.44 7.69
N GLY A 88 -8.45 14.73 7.86
CA GLY A 88 -7.98 15.28 9.12
C GLY A 88 -9.01 15.29 10.25
N ALA A 89 -10.28 15.01 9.95
CA ALA A 89 -11.37 14.94 10.91
C ALA A 89 -11.87 13.50 11.15
N MET A 90 -11.32 12.50 10.46
CA MET A 90 -11.71 11.10 10.61
C MET A 90 -11.58 10.61 12.06
N ASP A 91 -12.51 9.77 12.47
CA ASP A 91 -12.57 9.12 13.77
C ASP A 91 -12.74 7.61 13.56
N GLU A 92 -11.61 6.89 13.44
CA GLU A 92 -11.54 5.42 13.29
C GLU A 92 -12.52 4.86 12.23
N THR A 93 -12.48 5.44 11.04
CA THR A 93 -13.46 5.21 9.95
C THR A 93 -12.75 5.00 8.62
N VAL A 94 -13.50 4.63 7.60
CA VAL A 94 -13.04 4.68 6.19
C VAL A 94 -13.63 5.87 5.45
N LEU A 95 -12.88 6.49 4.54
CA LEU A 95 -13.37 7.51 3.61
C LEU A 95 -13.14 7.06 2.15
N PRO A 96 -14.13 6.44 1.49
CA PRO A 96 -14.01 6.07 0.08
C PRO A 96 -13.98 7.31 -0.82
N ILE A 97 -12.91 7.46 -1.62
CA ILE A 97 -12.77 8.54 -2.60
C ILE A 97 -12.83 7.95 -4.01
N GLN A 98 -13.81 8.39 -4.80
CA GLN A 98 -14.02 7.92 -6.17
C GLN A 98 -13.89 9.05 -7.18
N GLY A 99 -13.32 8.73 -8.34
CA GLY A 99 -13.31 9.61 -9.50
C GLY A 99 -12.90 8.83 -10.76
N PRO A 100 -13.37 9.21 -11.96
CA PRO A 100 -12.92 8.62 -13.22
C PRO A 100 -11.38 8.59 -13.39
N PRO A 101 -10.83 7.80 -14.32
CA PRO A 101 -9.42 7.89 -14.68
C PRO A 101 -9.01 9.34 -15.02
N GLY A 102 -7.82 9.77 -14.58
CA GLY A 102 -7.29 11.10 -14.88
C GLY A 102 -7.81 12.26 -14.00
N THR A 103 -8.73 12.04 -13.06
CA THR A 103 -9.31 13.14 -12.23
C THR A 103 -8.43 13.58 -11.04
N GLY A 104 -7.12 13.35 -11.09
CA GLY A 104 -6.21 13.81 -10.03
C GLY A 104 -6.34 13.10 -8.68
N LYS A 105 -6.87 11.86 -8.62
CA LYS A 105 -6.95 11.10 -7.35
C LYS A 105 -5.61 11.02 -6.64
N THR A 106 -4.54 10.64 -7.35
CA THR A 106 -3.17 10.60 -6.80
C THR A 106 -2.72 11.97 -6.27
N TYR A 107 -3.06 13.04 -6.98
CA TYR A 107 -2.71 14.42 -6.61
C TYR A 107 -3.39 14.85 -5.30
N VAL A 108 -4.69 14.54 -5.15
CA VAL A 108 -5.47 14.79 -3.94
C VAL A 108 -4.98 13.90 -2.79
N THR A 109 -4.78 12.60 -3.03
CA THR A 109 -4.29 11.64 -2.04
C THR A 109 -2.92 12.04 -1.50
N ALA A 110 -1.98 12.44 -2.35
CA ALA A 110 -0.64 12.86 -1.92
C ALA A 110 -0.70 14.06 -0.96
N ARG A 111 -1.54 15.06 -1.25
CA ARG A 111 -1.71 16.24 -0.38
C ARG A 111 -2.41 15.91 0.94
N ALA A 112 -3.38 15.02 0.93
CA ALA A 112 -4.00 14.50 2.15
C ALA A 112 -2.97 13.76 3.03
N ILE A 113 -2.16 12.90 2.42
CA ILE A 113 -1.06 12.17 3.07
C ILE A 113 -0.07 13.17 3.71
N LEU A 114 0.39 14.18 2.96
CA LEU A 114 1.32 15.17 3.50
C LEU A 114 0.70 15.98 4.65
N SER A 115 -0.58 16.31 4.57
CA SER A 115 -1.28 17.00 5.66
C SER A 115 -1.32 16.17 6.95
N LEU A 116 -1.48 14.86 6.83
CA LEU A 116 -1.44 13.93 7.95
C LEU A 116 -0.03 13.79 8.54
N VAL A 117 1.00 13.66 7.70
CA VAL A 117 2.40 13.62 8.16
C VAL A 117 2.77 14.90 8.92
N ARG A 118 2.31 16.07 8.46
CA ARG A 118 2.51 17.35 9.18
C ARG A 118 1.91 17.35 10.58
N ARG A 119 0.87 16.56 10.82
CA ARG A 119 0.24 16.41 12.13
C ARG A 119 0.96 15.36 13.00
N GLY A 120 2.12 14.88 12.57
CA GLY A 120 3.00 14.00 13.34
C GLY A 120 2.72 12.52 13.17
N ALA A 121 1.93 12.14 12.18
CA ALA A 121 1.41 10.81 12.09
C ALA A 121 2.03 9.99 10.94
N ARG A 122 1.85 8.67 10.99
CA ARG A 122 2.58 7.67 10.21
C ARG A 122 1.70 6.90 9.22
N VAL A 123 2.09 6.93 7.94
CA VAL A 123 1.23 6.54 6.80
C VAL A 123 1.57 5.15 6.25
N GLY A 124 0.59 4.27 6.18
CA GLY A 124 0.64 3.11 5.30
C GLY A 124 0.01 3.41 3.94
N VAL A 125 0.73 3.14 2.83
CA VAL A 125 0.18 3.17 1.47
C VAL A 125 0.16 1.75 0.93
N ALA A 126 -1.03 1.17 0.82
CA ALA A 126 -1.23 -0.20 0.35
C ALA A 126 -1.78 -0.25 -1.09
N SER A 127 -1.26 -1.18 -1.90
CA SER A 127 -1.87 -1.54 -3.19
C SER A 127 -1.52 -2.97 -3.62
N ASN A 128 -2.22 -3.46 -4.64
CA ASN A 128 -1.90 -4.75 -5.27
C ASN A 128 -0.71 -4.66 -6.24
N SER A 129 -0.20 -3.47 -6.58
CA SER A 129 0.97 -3.29 -7.45
C SER A 129 1.97 -2.28 -6.89
N HIS A 130 3.26 -2.60 -7.06
CA HIS A 130 4.36 -1.68 -6.75
C HIS A 130 4.28 -0.39 -7.57
N GLU A 131 3.80 -0.46 -8.82
CA GLU A 131 3.61 0.73 -9.65
C GLU A 131 2.59 1.72 -9.07
N ALA A 132 1.46 1.23 -8.56
CA ALA A 132 0.46 2.10 -7.94
C ALA A 132 1.00 2.75 -6.66
N ILE A 133 1.75 2.00 -5.85
CA ILE A 133 2.41 2.50 -4.63
C ILE A 133 3.44 3.57 -5.01
N ARG A 134 4.32 3.27 -5.98
CA ARG A 134 5.31 4.21 -6.52
C ARG A 134 4.65 5.51 -6.98
N ASN A 135 3.54 5.43 -7.72
CA ASN A 135 2.83 6.61 -8.21
C ASN A 135 2.33 7.51 -7.07
N VAL A 136 1.85 6.94 -5.96
CA VAL A 136 1.44 7.71 -4.78
C VAL A 136 2.65 8.32 -4.06
N LEU A 137 3.72 7.55 -3.87
CA LEU A 137 4.94 8.04 -3.20
C LEU A 137 5.62 9.16 -3.99
N MET A 138 5.72 9.02 -5.31
CA MET A 138 6.18 10.10 -6.20
C MET A 138 5.25 11.31 -6.17
N GLY A 139 3.93 11.10 -6.11
CA GLY A 139 2.97 12.18 -5.91
C GLY A 139 3.20 12.96 -4.61
N CYS A 140 3.63 12.27 -3.54
CA CYS A 140 3.99 12.92 -2.27
C CYS A 140 5.25 13.77 -2.40
N LEU A 141 6.25 13.34 -3.19
CA LEU A 141 7.43 14.16 -3.48
C LEU A 141 7.07 15.40 -4.28
N SER A 142 6.30 15.26 -5.37
CA SER A 142 5.88 16.43 -6.16
C SER A 142 5.05 17.42 -5.33
N ALA A 143 4.15 16.93 -4.47
CA ALA A 143 3.38 17.79 -3.59
C ALA A 143 4.23 18.47 -2.49
N LEU A 144 5.38 17.88 -2.13
CA LEU A 144 6.36 18.50 -1.24
C LEU A 144 7.19 19.58 -1.96
N GLU A 145 7.42 19.46 -3.26
CA GLU A 145 8.08 20.52 -4.05
C GLU A 145 7.15 21.72 -4.29
N ASP A 146 5.85 21.45 -4.45
CA ASP A 146 4.82 22.48 -4.63
C ASP A 146 4.60 23.34 -3.35
N GLU A 147 5.03 22.85 -2.19
CA GLU A 147 4.84 23.50 -0.90
C GLU A 147 6.19 23.62 -0.18
N ASP A 148 6.65 24.84 0.12
CA ASP A 148 7.86 25.07 0.93
C ASP A 148 7.65 24.59 2.37
N LEU A 149 7.83 23.28 2.60
CA LEU A 149 7.55 22.63 3.88
C LEU A 149 8.85 22.34 4.63
N PRO A 150 8.95 22.73 5.92
CA PRO A 150 10.11 22.47 6.75
C PRO A 150 10.10 21.02 7.30
N ILE A 151 9.79 20.03 6.47
CA ILE A 151 9.78 18.61 6.86
C ILE A 151 10.66 17.81 5.91
N THR A 152 11.66 17.14 6.46
CA THR A 152 12.39 16.08 5.74
C THR A 152 11.56 14.81 5.74
N LEU A 153 10.87 14.56 4.63
CA LEU A 153 9.99 13.42 4.47
C LEU A 153 10.79 12.11 4.40
N ASP A 154 10.32 11.08 5.10
CA ASP A 154 10.91 9.73 5.06
C ASP A 154 9.90 8.84 4.36
N LEU A 155 10.12 8.63 3.06
CA LEU A 155 9.32 7.76 2.21
C LEU A 155 10.04 6.45 2.02
N VAL A 156 9.36 5.34 2.34
CA VAL A 156 9.90 4.00 2.18
C VAL A 156 9.00 3.20 1.25
N HIS A 157 9.57 2.57 0.22
CA HIS A 157 8.87 1.59 -0.60
C HIS A 157 9.45 0.20 -0.31
N LYS A 158 8.63 -0.67 0.29
CA LYS A 158 8.92 -2.10 0.38
C LYS A 158 8.75 -2.73 -0.99
N THR A 159 9.84 -3.02 -1.68
CA THR A 159 9.84 -3.63 -3.02
C THR A 159 9.97 -5.15 -2.95
N GLY A 160 9.57 -5.83 -4.03
CA GLY A 160 9.68 -7.28 -4.20
C GLY A 160 10.86 -7.72 -5.09
N GLY A 161 11.64 -6.78 -5.64
CA GLY A 161 12.75 -7.06 -6.56
C GLY A 161 13.60 -5.82 -6.84
N ASP A 162 14.60 -6.00 -7.72
CA ASP A 162 15.67 -5.02 -7.96
C ASP A 162 15.27 -3.89 -8.94
N ASP A 163 14.26 -4.10 -9.78
CA ASP A 163 13.68 -3.05 -10.62
C ASP A 163 12.51 -2.38 -9.90
N ASP A 164 12.77 -1.18 -9.38
CA ASP A 164 11.81 -0.35 -8.65
C ASP A 164 11.20 0.77 -9.51
N GLY A 165 11.78 0.99 -10.70
CA GLY A 165 11.44 2.03 -11.66
C GLY A 165 11.42 3.46 -11.10
N TYR A 166 12.16 3.75 -10.03
CA TYR A 166 12.39 5.13 -9.59
C TYR A 166 13.52 5.79 -10.41
N PRO A 167 13.52 7.13 -10.53
CA PRO A 167 14.72 7.85 -10.98
C PRO A 167 15.93 7.59 -10.07
N GLU A 168 17.16 7.68 -10.60
CA GLU A 168 18.39 7.39 -9.85
C GLU A 168 18.50 8.22 -8.54
N ASP A 169 18.25 9.53 -8.63
CA ASP A 169 18.32 10.46 -7.50
C ASP A 169 17.01 10.57 -6.70
N CYS A 170 16.15 9.55 -6.77
CA CYS A 170 14.88 9.59 -6.04
C CYS A 170 15.11 9.44 -4.51
N PRO A 171 14.57 10.35 -3.68
CA PRO A 171 14.75 10.31 -2.22
C PRO A 171 13.88 9.25 -1.53
N VAL A 172 13.02 8.52 -2.27
CA VAL A 172 12.31 7.36 -1.71
C VAL A 172 13.35 6.28 -1.39
N ARG A 173 13.36 5.82 -0.13
CA ARG A 173 14.17 4.68 0.29
C ARG A 173 13.51 3.38 -0.17
N ARG A 174 14.26 2.53 -0.85
CA ARG A 174 13.80 1.23 -1.35
C ARG A 174 14.41 0.13 -0.50
N THR A 175 13.60 -0.86 -0.13
CA THR A 175 14.09 -1.99 0.65
C THR A 175 13.31 -3.27 0.32
N SER A 176 14.02 -4.39 0.32
CA SER A 176 13.44 -5.73 0.27
C SER A 176 13.28 -6.35 1.67
N SER A 177 13.72 -5.67 2.74
CA SER A 177 13.59 -6.11 4.13
C SER A 177 12.29 -5.62 4.77
N ASN A 178 11.57 -6.50 5.47
CA ASN A 178 10.36 -6.12 6.20
C ASN A 178 10.69 -5.21 7.38
N ASP A 179 11.74 -5.53 8.14
CA ASP A 179 12.15 -4.76 9.33
C ASP A 179 12.55 -3.33 8.95
N GLU A 180 13.29 -3.17 7.84
CA GLU A 180 13.68 -1.84 7.36
C GLU A 180 12.50 -1.01 6.87
N ALA A 181 11.48 -1.65 6.29
CA ALA A 181 10.24 -1.00 5.89
C ALA A 181 9.39 -0.62 7.11
N ALA A 182 9.25 -1.54 8.07
CA ALA A 182 8.58 -1.31 9.34
C ALA A 182 9.29 -0.28 10.22
N GLY A 183 10.58 0.00 9.99
CA GLY A 183 11.30 1.10 10.62
C GLY A 183 11.10 2.48 9.96
N GLY A 184 10.37 2.57 8.84
CA GLY A 184 10.08 3.84 8.16
C GLY A 184 9.21 4.77 8.99
N ARG A 185 9.55 6.06 9.05
CA ARG A 185 8.95 7.02 9.99
C ARG A 185 7.66 7.65 9.50
N HIS A 186 7.66 8.21 8.28
CA HIS A 186 6.55 9.05 7.82
C HIS A 186 5.60 8.29 6.90
N VAL A 187 6.09 7.72 5.79
CA VAL A 187 5.25 7.01 4.83
C VAL A 187 5.92 5.70 4.44
N VAL A 188 5.19 4.60 4.57
CA VAL A 188 5.61 3.28 4.13
C VAL A 188 4.63 2.79 3.07
N GLY A 189 5.11 2.64 1.84
CA GLY A 189 4.40 2.04 0.74
C GLY A 189 4.76 0.58 0.58
N ALA A 190 3.76 -0.30 0.55
CA ALA A 190 3.97 -1.74 0.41
C ALA A 190 2.72 -2.46 -0.12
N THR A 191 2.87 -3.70 -0.54
CA THR A 191 1.72 -4.53 -0.91
C THR A 191 1.01 -5.08 0.33
N ALA A 192 -0.19 -5.65 0.15
CA ALA A 192 -0.94 -6.28 1.24
C ALA A 192 -0.12 -7.34 2.01
N TRP A 193 0.84 -8.00 1.37
CA TRP A 193 1.74 -8.98 2.00
C TRP A 193 2.56 -8.42 3.17
N PHE A 194 2.95 -7.15 3.08
CA PHE A 194 3.66 -6.48 4.17
C PHE A 194 2.68 -6.11 5.29
N PHE A 195 1.58 -5.43 4.95
CA PHE A 195 0.62 -4.93 5.94
C PHE A 195 -0.18 -6.01 6.68
N THR A 196 -0.27 -7.23 6.13
CA THR A 196 -0.98 -8.36 6.76
C THR A 196 -0.12 -9.13 7.77
N ARG A 197 1.08 -8.64 8.10
CA ARG A 197 1.95 -9.24 9.11
C ARG A 197 1.60 -8.69 10.48
N ASP A 198 1.63 -9.55 11.50
CA ASP A 198 1.26 -9.20 12.89
C ASP A 198 2.04 -7.99 13.44
N GLU A 199 3.32 -7.87 13.06
CA GLU A 199 4.19 -6.76 13.42
C GLU A 199 3.69 -5.37 12.95
N ASN A 200 2.78 -5.33 11.97
CA ASN A 200 2.21 -4.10 11.42
C ASN A 200 0.81 -3.77 11.96
N VAL A 201 0.23 -4.63 12.81
CA VAL A 201 -1.08 -4.37 13.41
C VAL A 201 -0.99 -3.12 14.28
N GLN A 202 -1.83 -2.13 13.98
CA GLN A 202 -1.88 -0.83 14.68
C GLN A 202 -0.54 -0.05 14.67
N ALA A 203 0.35 -0.34 13.72
CA ALA A 203 1.65 0.35 13.60
C ALA A 203 1.58 1.67 12.79
N PHE A 204 0.42 1.98 12.20
CA PHE A 204 0.15 3.14 11.35
C PHE A 204 -1.11 3.84 11.83
N ASP A 205 -1.17 5.17 11.73
CA ASP A 205 -2.17 5.99 12.43
C ASP A 205 -3.49 6.20 11.66
N TRP A 206 -3.57 5.78 10.40
CA TRP A 206 -4.84 5.76 9.65
C TRP A 206 -5.02 4.39 9.01
N LEU A 207 -5.56 3.52 9.86
CA LEU A 207 -6.90 2.96 9.70
C LEU A 207 -7.67 3.14 11.01
#